data_AF-A0A9D6YX13-F1
#
_entry.id   AF-A0A9D6YX13-F1
#
_cell.length_a   1.000
_cell.length_b   1.000
_cell.length_c   1.000
_cell.angle_alpha   90.00
_cell.angle_beta   90.00
_cell.angle_gamma   90.00
#
_symmetry.space_group_name_H-M   'P 1'
#
loop_
_entity.id
_entity.type
_entity.pdbx_description
1 polymer ?
#
loop_
_entity_poly.entity_id
_entity_poly.type
_entity_poly.pdbx_seq_one_letter_code
_entity_poly.pdbx_strand_id
1 'polypeptide(L)'
;MNTCGREQEIVRAVSNGEWPDELRAHFAGCESCAETALVAGCMQLAAGPSNVQVPEAGLVWWRAQLRMRREAVARAERPMVIAEKAAGVAAVLAGAWGAAWLSSEAALAAAVGAVGLALMGAAAAAVLAVAWTRR
;
A
#
# COMPACT_ATOMS: atom_id res chain seq x y z
N MET A 1 -25.26 8.17 27.70
CA MET A 1 -25.92 8.08 26.38
C MET A 1 -27.42 7.91 26.61
N ASN A 2 -28.17 9.00 26.52
CA ASN A 2 -29.64 8.94 26.50
C ASN A 2 -30.06 8.88 25.03
N THR A 3 -30.32 7.68 24.52
CA THR A 3 -30.91 7.48 23.18
C THR A 3 -32.34 8.02 23.20
N CYS A 4 -32.59 9.08 22.43
CA CYS A 4 -33.93 9.64 22.26
C CYS A 4 -34.73 8.79 21.26
N GLY A 5 -35.99 8.46 21.60
CA GLY A 5 -36.86 7.68 20.71
C GLY A 5 -37.16 8.35 19.36
N ARG A 6 -37.07 9.69 19.28
CA ARG A 6 -37.33 10.48 18.05
C ARG A 6 -36.07 10.81 17.25
N GLU A 7 -34.92 10.25 17.62
CA GLU A 7 -33.64 10.52 16.94
C GLU A 7 -33.67 10.21 15.44
N GLN A 8 -34.27 9.08 15.04
CA GLN A 8 -34.39 8.72 13.62
C GLN A 8 -35.31 9.68 12.84
N GLU A 9 -36.34 10.23 13.49
CA GLU A 9 -37.25 11.20 12.87
C GLU A 9 -36.51 12.51 12.56
N ILE A 10 -35.62 12.95 13.45
CA ILE A 10 -34.76 14.12 13.24
C ILE A 10 -33.81 13.90 12.06
N VAL A 11 -33.14 12.75 11.97
CA VAL A 11 -32.25 12.44 10.84
C VAL A 11 -33.00 12.51 9.50
N ARG A 12 -34.23 11.98 9.44
CA ARG A 12 -35.09 12.05 8.24
C ARG A 12 -35.56 13.47 7.93
N ALA A 13 -35.93 14.23 8.96
CA ALA A 13 -36.34 15.62 8.80
C ALA A 13 -35.20 16.49 8.24
N VAL A 14 -33.97 16.25 8.70
CA VAL A 14 -32.77 16.90 8.15
C VAL A 14 -32.57 16.48 6.69
N SER A 15 -32.72 15.19 6.34
CA SER A 15 -32.49 14.71 4.96
C SER A 15 -33.52 15.15 3.93
N ASN A 16 -34.78 15.22 4.33
CA ASN A 16 -35.87 15.49 3.40
C ASN A 16 -36.35 16.95 3.48
N GLY A 17 -35.90 17.70 4.49
CA GLY A 17 -36.34 19.08 4.76
C GLY A 17 -37.73 19.18 5.40
N GLU A 18 -38.37 18.05 5.72
CA GLU A 18 -39.72 18.01 6.29
C GLU A 18 -39.68 18.05 7.81
N TRP A 19 -40.17 19.14 8.39
CA TRP A 19 -40.19 19.34 9.84
C TRP A 19 -41.61 19.51 10.37
N PRO A 20 -42.26 18.44 10.85
CA PRO A 20 -43.55 18.55 11.54
C PRO A 20 -43.46 19.41 12.80
N ASP A 21 -44.54 20.12 13.15
CA ASP A 21 -44.54 21.05 14.29
C ASP A 21 -44.22 20.36 15.62
N GLU A 22 -44.73 19.14 15.83
CA GLU A 22 -44.42 18.31 17.02
C GLU A 22 -42.93 17.95 17.11
N LEU A 23 -42.28 17.73 15.97
CA LEU A 23 -40.87 17.38 15.90
C LEU A 23 -39.99 18.62 16.15
N ARG A 24 -40.39 19.78 15.62
CA ARG A 24 -39.75 21.07 15.91
C ARG A 24 -39.83 21.43 17.40
N ALA A 25 -40.97 21.19 18.04
CA ALA A 25 -41.14 21.40 19.48
C ALA A 25 -40.23 20.48 20.32
N HIS A 26 -40.13 19.20 19.93
CA HIS A 26 -39.23 18.25 20.60
C HIS A 26 -37.75 18.64 20.44
N PHE A 27 -37.34 18.99 19.21
CA PHE A 27 -35.98 19.41 18.88
C PHE A 27 -35.50 20.60 19.73
N ALA A 28 -36.38 21.57 19.99
CA ALA A 28 -36.05 22.75 20.81
C ALA A 28 -35.72 22.42 22.27
N GLY A 29 -36.18 21.28 22.79
CA GLY A 29 -35.99 20.86 24.19
C GLY A 29 -35.05 19.68 24.38
N CYS A 30 -34.49 19.11 23.31
CA CYS A 30 -33.71 17.87 23.37
C CYS A 30 -32.28 18.07 22.86
N GLU A 31 -31.32 18.13 23.78
CA GLU A 31 -29.89 18.27 23.46
C GLU A 31 -29.36 17.13 22.59
N SER A 32 -29.76 15.87 22.85
CA SER A 32 -29.35 14.73 22.02
C SER A 32 -29.79 14.86 20.57
N CYS A 33 -31.00 15.39 20.32
CA CYS A 33 -31.50 15.61 18.97
C CYS A 33 -30.81 16.80 18.29
N ALA A 34 -30.37 17.81 19.04
CA ALA A 34 -29.56 18.90 18.52
C ALA A 34 -28.20 18.42 18.00
N GLU A 35 -27.51 17.57 18.77
CA GLU A 35 -26.27 16.92 18.33
C GLU A 35 -26.49 16.04 17.10
N THR A 36 -27.52 15.18 17.11
CA THR A 36 -27.83 14.33 15.96
C THR A 36 -28.10 15.16 14.71
N ALA A 37 -28.84 16.27 14.81
CA ALA A 37 -29.13 17.14 13.66
C ALA A 37 -27.87 17.81 13.12
N LEU A 38 -26.94 18.23 13.98
CA LEU A 38 -25.65 18.78 13.57
C LEU A 38 -24.83 17.74 12.78
N VAL A 39 -24.71 16.52 13.29
CA VAL A 39 -23.98 15.44 12.62
C VAL A 39 -24.65 15.06 11.30
N ALA A 40 -25.98 14.92 11.29
CA ALA A 40 -26.74 14.60 10.09
C ALA A 40 -26.60 15.69 9.01
N GLY A 41 -26.62 16.96 9.40
CA GLY A 41 -26.40 18.09 8.49
C GLY A 41 -24.99 18.10 7.90
N CYS A 42 -23.96 17.85 8.72
CA CYS A 42 -22.59 17.69 8.23
C CYS A 42 -22.45 16.52 7.24
N MET A 43 -23.11 15.39 7.52
CA MET A 43 -23.10 14.24 6.62
C MET A 43 -23.79 14.53 5.29
N GLN A 44 -24.86 15.32 5.27
CA GLN A 44 -25.51 15.75 4.03
C GLN A 44 -24.67 16.71 3.21
N LEU A 45 -23.96 17.63 3.86
CA LEU A 45 -23.03 18.51 3.15
C LEU A 45 -21.84 17.73 2.58
N ALA A 46 -21.39 16.69 3.28
CA ALA A 46 -20.34 15.79 2.82
C ALA A 46 -20.83 14.76 1.79
N ALA A 47 -22.13 14.46 1.78
CA ALA A 47 -22.74 13.66 0.75
C ALA A 47 -22.64 14.45 -0.56
N GLY A 48 -21.75 14.00 -1.44
CA GLY A 48 -21.66 14.54 -2.80
C GLY A 48 -23.01 14.43 -3.52
N PRO A 49 -23.13 15.04 -4.71
CA PRO A 49 -24.40 15.06 -5.42
C PRO A 49 -24.94 13.64 -5.62
N SER A 50 -26.24 13.46 -5.43
CA SER A 50 -26.90 12.14 -5.42
C SER A 50 -26.78 11.36 -6.74
N ASN A 51 -26.32 12.01 -7.80
CA ASN A 51 -26.07 11.45 -9.11
C ASN A 51 -24.62 10.97 -9.32
N VAL A 52 -23.76 11.03 -8.31
CA VAL A 52 -22.41 10.44 -8.39
C VAL A 52 -22.57 8.93 -8.50
N GLN A 53 -22.16 8.37 -9.64
CA GLN A 53 -22.07 6.93 -9.82
C GLN A 53 -20.96 6.39 -8.92
N VAL A 54 -21.36 5.93 -7.73
CA VAL A 54 -20.44 5.28 -6.81
C VAL A 54 -20.09 3.91 -7.42
N PRO A 55 -18.80 3.58 -7.60
CA PRO A 55 -18.42 2.26 -8.06
C PRO A 55 -18.90 1.20 -7.07
N GLU A 56 -19.19 0.01 -7.59
CA GLU A 56 -19.64 -1.13 -6.78
C GLU A 56 -18.74 -1.30 -5.54
N ALA A 57 -19.34 -1.40 -4.35
CA ALA A 57 -18.61 -1.49 -3.09
C ALA A 57 -17.60 -2.66 -3.09
N GLY A 58 -17.95 -3.77 -3.73
CA GLY A 58 -17.06 -4.93 -3.92
C GLY A 58 -15.79 -4.58 -4.71
N LEU A 59 -15.89 -3.74 -5.74
CA LEU A 59 -14.75 -3.30 -6.54
C LEU A 59 -13.80 -2.40 -5.72
N VAL A 60 -14.36 -1.50 -4.90
CA VAL A 60 -13.56 -0.63 -4.02
C VAL A 60 -12.81 -1.47 -2.98
N TRP A 61 -13.51 -2.41 -2.35
CA TRP A 61 -12.91 -3.30 -1.36
C TRP A 61 -11.84 -4.21 -1.98
N TRP A 62 -12.12 -4.80 -3.14
CA TRP A 62 -11.16 -5.64 -3.85
C TRP A 62 -9.89 -4.87 -4.22
N ARG A 63 -10.01 -3.64 -4.72
CA ARG A 63 -8.84 -2.78 -5.00
C ARG A 63 -8.05 -2.45 -3.74
N ALA A 64 -8.73 -2.17 -2.64
CA ALA A 64 -8.06 -1.91 -1.36
C ALA A 64 -7.29 -3.15 -0.88
N GLN A 65 -7.89 -4.33 -0.97
CA GLN A 65 -7.25 -5.57 -0.56
C GLN A 65 -6.09 -5.96 -1.48
N LEU A 66 -6.20 -5.67 -2.78
CA LEU A 66 -5.10 -5.87 -3.73
C LEU A 66 -3.90 -4.98 -3.37
N ARG A 67 -4.11 -3.73 -2.97
CA ARG A 67 -3.03 -2.84 -2.49
C ARG A 67 -2.36 -3.41 -1.24
N MET A 68 -3.14 -3.84 -0.25
CA MET A 68 -2.59 -4.45 0.96
C MET A 68 -1.76 -5.71 0.66
N ARG A 69 -2.23 -6.56 -0.26
CA ARG A 69 -1.47 -7.75 -0.68
C ARG A 69 -0.16 -7.40 -1.38
N ARG A 70 -0.17 -6.42 -2.28
CA ARG A 70 1.05 -5.96 -2.97
C ARG A 70 2.10 -5.42 -2.00
N GLU A 71 1.67 -4.65 -1.00
CA GLU A 71 2.58 -4.14 0.04
C GLU A 71 3.14 -5.25 0.94
N ALA A 72 2.38 -6.33 1.17
CA ALA A 72 2.86 -7.49 1.89
C ALA A 72 3.93 -8.26 1.08
N VAL A 73 3.69 -8.48 -0.22
CA VAL A 73 4.66 -9.15 -1.12
C VAL A 73 5.93 -8.31 -1.26
N ALA A 74 5.81 -7.00 -1.48
CA ALA A 74 6.97 -6.11 -1.59
C ALA A 74 7.84 -6.08 -0.32
N ARG A 75 7.26 -6.36 0.86
CA ARG A 75 8.04 -6.53 2.10
C ARG A 75 8.76 -7.88 2.16
N ALA A 76 8.15 -8.94 1.64
CA ALA A 76 8.73 -10.28 1.60
C ALA A 76 9.89 -10.41 0.60
N GLU A 77 9.91 -9.63 -0.48
CA GLU A 77 10.97 -9.69 -1.50
C GLU A 77 12.29 -9.03 -1.07
N ARG A 78 12.25 -8.05 -0.15
CA ARG A 78 13.43 -7.32 0.35
C ARG A 78 14.56 -8.23 0.91
N PRO A 79 14.28 -9.19 1.81
CA PRO A 79 15.34 -10.05 2.35
C PRO A 79 15.96 -10.97 1.30
N MET A 80 15.18 -11.42 0.31
CA MET A 80 15.67 -12.32 -0.74
C MET A 80 16.71 -11.63 -1.63
N VAL A 81 16.45 -10.37 -2.03
CA VAL A 81 17.41 -9.56 -2.80
C VAL A 81 18.69 -9.28 -2.00
N ILE A 82 18.59 -9.09 -0.68
CA ILE A 82 19.77 -8.89 0.18
C ILE A 82 20.59 -10.18 0.26
N ALA A 83 19.93 -11.34 0.43
CA ALA A 83 20.61 -12.63 0.49
C ALA A 83 21.34 -12.96 -0.81
N GLU A 84 20.72 -12.70 -1.97
CA GLU A 84 21.35 -12.91 -3.28
C GLU A 84 22.60 -12.04 -3.47
N LYS A 85 22.52 -10.75 -3.10
CA LYS A 85 23.67 -9.85 -3.15
C LYS A 85 24.78 -10.27 -2.20
N ALA A 86 24.44 -10.68 -0.97
CA ALA A 86 25.41 -11.15 0.02
C ALA A 86 26.12 -12.42 -0.46
N ALA A 87 25.38 -13.37 -1.05
CA ALA A 87 25.94 -14.59 -1.62
C ALA A 87 26.91 -14.29 -2.79
N GLY A 88 26.55 -13.36 -3.68
CA GLY A 88 27.42 -12.92 -4.78
C GLY A 88 28.73 -12.30 -4.29
N VAL A 89 28.66 -11.42 -3.28
CA VAL A 89 29.87 -10.81 -2.67
C VAL A 89 30.73 -11.89 -2.02
N ALA A 90 30.13 -12.81 -1.26
CA ALA A 90 30.86 -13.90 -0.62
C ALA A 90 31.57 -14.81 -1.64
N ALA A 91 30.92 -15.13 -2.76
CA ALA A 91 31.50 -15.94 -3.83
C ALA A 91 32.72 -15.26 -4.48
N VAL A 92 32.65 -13.94 -4.73
CA VAL A 92 33.77 -13.18 -5.29
C VAL A 92 34.95 -13.15 -4.32
N LEU A 93 34.69 -12.90 -3.02
CA LEU A 93 35.74 -12.89 -2.01
C LEU A 93 36.40 -14.27 -1.84
N ALA A 94 35.60 -15.33 -1.81
CA ALA A 94 36.11 -16.70 -1.74
C ALA A 94 36.95 -17.07 -2.98
N GLY A 95 36.50 -16.67 -4.18
CA GLY A 95 37.25 -16.85 -5.41
C GLY A 95 38.58 -16.10 -5.42
N ALA A 96 38.58 -14.84 -4.98
CA ALA A 96 39.79 -14.02 -4.87
C ALA A 96 40.77 -14.59 -3.84
N TRP A 97 40.28 -15.05 -2.69
CA TRP A 97 41.09 -15.68 -1.66
C TRP A 97 41.71 -17.00 -2.14
N GLY A 98 40.91 -17.86 -2.79
CA GLY A 98 41.39 -19.11 -3.39
C GLY A 98 42.44 -18.87 -4.48
N ALA A 99 42.25 -17.84 -5.31
CA ALA A 99 43.23 -17.45 -6.32
C ALA A 99 44.54 -16.94 -5.71
N ALA A 100 44.47 -16.14 -4.64
CA ALA A 100 45.64 -15.64 -3.92
C ALA A 100 46.43 -16.75 -3.20
N TRP A 101 45.74 -17.81 -2.74
CA TRP A 101 46.38 -18.97 -2.14
C TRP A 101 47.09 -19.85 -3.17
N LEU A 102 46.55 -19.94 -4.39
CA LEU A 102 47.10 -20.75 -5.48
C LEU A 102 48.21 -20.03 -6.28
N SER A 103 48.40 -18.72 -6.06
CA SER A 103 49.25 -17.85 -6.86
C SER A 103 50.72 -17.80 -6.43
N SER A 104 51.32 -18.91 -6.00
CA SER A 104 52.75 -18.86 -5.69
C SER A 104 53.62 -18.56 -6.92
N GLU A 105 53.28 -18.93 -8.19
CA GLU A 105 53.98 -18.36 -9.39
C GLU A 105 53.16 -18.16 -10.69
N ALA A 106 52.13 -18.94 -11.05
CA ALA A 106 51.52 -18.88 -12.41
C ALA A 106 50.16 -18.14 -12.53
N ALA A 107 49.57 -17.68 -11.42
CA ALA A 107 48.11 -17.42 -11.38
C ALA A 107 47.65 -15.97 -11.58
N LEU A 108 48.56 -14.98 -11.57
CA LEU A 108 48.19 -13.57 -11.73
C LEU A 108 47.58 -13.25 -13.12
N ALA A 109 48.09 -13.88 -14.17
CA ALA A 109 47.62 -13.63 -15.54
C ALA A 109 46.23 -14.23 -15.82
N ALA A 110 45.96 -15.42 -15.28
CA ALA A 110 44.66 -16.10 -15.47
C ALA A 110 43.55 -15.48 -14.62
N ALA A 111 43.87 -15.00 -13.41
CA ALA A 111 42.90 -14.39 -12.50
C ALA A 111 42.33 -13.07 -13.04
N VAL A 112 43.15 -12.23 -13.70
CA VAL A 112 42.68 -10.96 -14.29
C VAL A 112 41.70 -11.21 -15.44
N GLY A 113 41.96 -12.22 -16.29
CA GLY A 113 41.06 -12.59 -17.38
C GLY A 113 39.71 -13.12 -16.89
N ALA A 114 39.73 -13.97 -15.85
CA ALA A 114 38.52 -14.57 -15.28
C ALA A 114 37.64 -13.53 -14.57
N VAL A 115 38.23 -12.60 -13.81
CA VAL A 115 37.48 -11.52 -13.14
C VAL A 115 36.86 -10.56 -14.17
N GLY A 116 37.58 -10.22 -15.24
CA GLY A 116 37.05 -9.39 -16.33
C GLY A 116 35.82 -10.02 -17.01
N LEU A 117 35.89 -11.31 -17.31
CA LEU A 117 34.77 -12.07 -17.89
C LEU A 117 33.58 -12.19 -16.91
N ALA A 118 33.84 -12.40 -15.63
CA ALA A 118 32.80 -12.48 -14.60
C ALA A 118 32.07 -11.13 -14.42
N LEU A 119 32.81 -10.02 -14.41
CA LEU A 119 32.21 -8.68 -14.31
C LEU A 119 31.40 -8.33 -15.56
N MET A 120 31.86 -8.69 -16.76
CA MET A 120 31.07 -8.50 -17.98
C MET A 120 29.80 -9.36 -18.02
N GLY A 121 29.89 -10.62 -17.57
CA GLY A 121 28.73 -11.51 -17.47
C GLY A 121 27.70 -10.98 -16.46
N ALA A 122 28.16 -10.51 -15.30
CA ALA A 122 27.30 -9.91 -14.29
C ALA A 122 26.63 -8.62 -14.77
N ALA A 123 27.36 -7.76 -15.51
CA ALA A 123 26.80 -6.55 -16.10
C ALA A 123 25.73 -6.87 -17.16
N ALA A 124 25.98 -7.85 -18.04
CA ALA A 124 25.03 -8.28 -19.05
C ALA A 124 23.76 -8.91 -18.43
N ALA A 125 23.92 -9.76 -17.41
CA ALA A 125 22.81 -10.36 -16.70
C ALA A 125 21.95 -9.31 -15.97
N ALA A 126 22.59 -8.31 -15.34
CA ALA A 126 21.88 -7.20 -14.70
C ALA A 126 21.07 -6.36 -15.70
N VAL A 127 21.63 -6.06 -16.87
CA VAL A 127 20.93 -5.32 -17.93
C VAL A 127 19.74 -6.11 -18.47
N LEU A 128 19.90 -7.43 -18.67
CA LEU A 128 18.81 -8.30 -19.14
C LEU A 128 17.70 -8.45 -18.10
N ALA A 129 18.05 -8.60 -16.82
CA ALA A 129 17.08 -8.66 -15.73
C ALA A 129 16.26 -7.36 -15.63
N VAL A 130 16.92 -6.20 -15.73
CA VAL A 130 16.24 -4.90 -15.74
C VAL A 130 15.34 -4.74 -16.97
N ALA A 131 15.79 -5.17 -18.15
CA ALA A 131 14.99 -5.12 -19.38
C ALA A 131 13.74 -6.03 -19.32
N TRP A 132 13.83 -7.17 -18.63
CA TRP A 132 12.72 -8.09 -18.43
C TRP A 132 11.67 -7.56 -17.46
N THR A 133 12.09 -6.86 -16.41
CA THR A 133 11.17 -6.26 -15.42
C THR A 133 10.40 -5.04 -15.92
N ARG A 134 10.79 -4.47 -17.08
CA ARG A 134 10.15 -3.29 -17.69
C ARG A 134 9.19 -3.60 -18.84
N ARG A 135 9.12 -4.85 -19.30
CA ARG A 135 8.10 -5.32 -20.26
C ARG A 135 6.88 -5.84 -19.53
#